data_AF-W7J8K0-F1
#
_entry.id   AF-W7J8K0-F1
#
_cell.length_a   1.000
_cell.length_b   1.000
_cell.length_c   1.000
_cell.angle_alpha   90.00
_cell.angle_beta   90.00
_cell.angle_gamma   90.00
#
_symmetry.space_group_name_H-M   'P 1'
#
loop_
_entity.id
_entity.type
_entity.pdbx_description
1 polymer ?
#
loop_
_entity_poly.entity_id
_entity_poly.type
_entity_poly.pdbx_seq_one_letter_code
_entity_poly.pdbx_strand_id
1 'polypeptide(L)'
;MLTIADVRAVITSEIRHLLVEAGGDDDPGLDDGGRALHEVGLNSLMLARLLIQLEGEFGVDPFASGEVSIVDVRSLDELAEVYRRAMATPRSVPG
;
A
#
# COMPACT_ATOMS: atom_id res chain seq x y z
N MET A 1 -1.20 -4.19 -18.10
CA MET A 1 -2.03 -3.81 -16.95
C MET A 1 -1.49 -4.58 -15.77
N LEU A 2 -1.03 -3.92 -14.69
CA LEU A 2 -0.77 -4.63 -13.44
C LEU A 2 -2.10 -5.23 -12.95
N THR A 3 -2.07 -6.50 -12.60
CA THR A 3 -3.18 -7.17 -11.94
C THR A 3 -3.19 -6.82 -10.45
N ILE A 4 -4.31 -7.03 -9.76
CA ILE A 4 -4.37 -6.82 -8.30
C ILE A 4 -3.34 -7.69 -7.55
N ALA A 5 -3.03 -8.87 -8.08
CA ALA A 5 -2.01 -9.75 -7.53
C ALA A 5 -0.61 -9.12 -7.64
N ASP A 6 -0.30 -8.44 -8.74
CA ASP A 6 0.98 -7.73 -8.92
C ASP A 6 1.10 -6.56 -7.95
N VAL A 7 0.03 -5.76 -7.80
CA VAL A 7 -0.01 -4.65 -6.83
C VAL A 7 0.18 -5.17 -5.40
N ARG A 8 -0.51 -6.26 -5.05
CA ARG A 8 -0.40 -6.89 -3.74
C ARG A 8 1.02 -7.40 -3.48
N ALA A 9 1.65 -8.02 -4.47
CA ALA A 9 3.02 -8.53 -4.35
C ALA A 9 4.03 -7.41 -4.08
N VAL A 10 3.91 -6.29 -4.80
CA VAL A 10 4.74 -5.10 -4.59
C VAL A 10 4.54 -4.53 -3.18
N ILE A 11 3.29 -4.29 -2.76
CA ILE A 11 2.99 -3.73 -1.44
C ILE A 11 3.51 -4.67 -0.33
N THR A 12 3.33 -5.98 -0.49
CA THR A 12 3.84 -6.98 0.47
C THR A 12 5.36 -6.94 0.57
N SER A 13 6.05 -6.82 -0.56
CA SER A 13 7.50 -6.71 -0.63
C SER A 13 8.00 -5.46 0.11
N GLU A 14 7.37 -4.31 -0.11
CA GLU A 14 7.74 -3.06 0.56
C GLU A 14 7.47 -3.11 2.07
N ILE A 15 6.34 -3.67 2.50
CA ILE A 15 6.06 -3.86 3.93
C ILE A 15 7.10 -4.78 4.58
N ARG A 16 7.43 -5.90 3.95
CA ARG A 16 8.47 -6.83 4.42
C ARG A 16 9.81 -6.11 4.53
N HIS A 17 10.19 -5.32 3.53
CA HIS A 17 11.44 -4.56 3.55
C HIS A 17 11.49 -3.58 4.72
N LEU A 18 10.41 -2.82 4.96
CA LEU A 18 10.31 -1.88 6.06
C LEU A 18 10.38 -2.56 7.44
N LEU A 19 9.73 -3.71 7.59
CA LEU A 19 9.77 -4.49 8.83
C LEU A 19 11.17 -5.01 9.11
N VAL A 20 11.83 -5.61 8.11
CA VAL A 20 13.22 -6.09 8.24
C VAL A 20 14.18 -4.95 8.59
N GLU A 21 14.05 -3.79 7.93
CA GLU A 21 14.86 -2.60 8.26
C GLU A 21 14.65 -2.12 9.70
N ALA A 22 13.43 -2.26 10.23
CA ALA A 22 13.11 -1.91 11.61
C ALA A 22 13.52 -2.99 12.64
N GLY A 23 14.13 -4.09 12.19
CA GLY A 23 14.47 -5.24 13.05
C GLY A 23 13.25 -6.09 13.44
N GLY A 24 12.16 -5.99 12.70
CA GLY A 24 10.93 -6.77 12.84
C GLY A 24 10.98 -8.10 12.10
N ASP A 25 9.80 -8.71 11.96
CA ASP A 25 9.63 -10.01 11.30
C ASP A 25 9.75 -9.89 9.78
N ASP A 26 10.49 -10.81 9.15
CA ASP A 26 10.57 -10.89 7.69
C ASP A 26 9.35 -11.58 7.10
N ASP A 27 8.57 -12.34 7.89
CA ASP A 27 7.31 -12.92 7.44
C ASP A 27 6.13 -12.47 8.31
N PRO A 28 5.60 -11.26 8.07
CA PRO A 28 4.45 -10.76 8.81
C PRO A 28 3.14 -11.50 8.48
N GLY A 29 3.14 -12.58 7.68
CA GLY A 29 1.95 -13.35 7.35
C GLY A 29 0.89 -12.55 6.59
N LEU A 30 1.36 -11.72 5.65
CA LEU A 30 0.53 -10.87 4.79
C LEU A 30 -0.09 -11.59 3.59
N ASP A 31 0.28 -12.86 3.37
CA ASP A 31 -0.17 -13.66 2.22
C ASP A 31 -1.68 -13.85 2.15
N ASP A 32 -2.37 -13.80 3.30
CA ASP A 32 -3.81 -14.01 3.42
C ASP A 32 -4.66 -12.77 3.08
N GLY A 33 -4.04 -11.61 2.77
CA GLY A 33 -4.70 -10.40 2.23
C GLY A 33 -5.63 -9.64 3.19
N GLY A 34 -6.37 -10.36 4.04
CA GLY A 34 -7.32 -9.84 5.02
C GLY A 34 -6.70 -9.52 6.38
N ARG A 35 -5.41 -9.82 6.62
CA ARG A 35 -4.72 -9.44 7.86
C ARG A 35 -4.65 -7.93 7.96
N ALA A 36 -4.91 -7.39 9.15
CA ALA A 36 -4.95 -5.96 9.31
C ALA A 36 -3.54 -5.36 9.34
N LEU A 37 -3.34 -4.22 8.69
CA LEU A 37 -2.03 -3.56 8.60
C LEU A 37 -1.45 -3.18 9.97
N HIS A 38 -2.30 -2.94 10.97
CA HIS A 38 -1.87 -2.65 12.34
C HIS A 38 -1.44 -3.92 13.10
N GLU A 39 -1.89 -5.11 12.71
CA GLU A 39 -1.52 -6.38 13.34
C GLU A 39 -0.13 -6.84 12.93
N VAL A 40 0.36 -6.42 11.76
CA VAL A 40 1.70 -6.73 11.24
C VAL A 40 2.81 -5.82 11.77
N GLY A 41 2.50 -4.99 12.77
CA GLY A 41 3.50 -4.15 13.44
C GLY A 41 3.89 -2.88 12.68
N LEU A 42 3.14 -2.50 11.64
CA LEU A 42 3.34 -1.22 10.97
C LEU A 42 2.93 -0.08 11.90
N ASN A 43 3.89 0.78 12.24
CA ASN A 43 3.62 2.04 12.93
C ASN A 43 3.32 3.17 11.92
N SER A 44 2.86 4.33 12.40
CA SER A 44 2.49 5.47 11.55
C SER A 44 3.66 6.00 10.69
N LEU A 45 4.90 5.93 11.18
CA LEU A 45 6.08 6.37 10.43
C LEU A 45 6.39 5.40 9.29
N MET A 46 6.32 4.10 9.55
CA MET A 46 6.49 3.06 8.53
C MET A 46 5.39 3.15 7.49
N LEU A 47 4.16 3.40 7.90
CA LEU A 47 3.04 3.62 6.99
C LEU A 47 3.28 4.83 6.08
N ALA A 48 3.70 5.96 6.64
CA ALA A 48 4.03 7.14 5.84
C ALA A 48 5.17 6.86 4.84
N ARG A 49 6.21 6.12 5.28
CA ARG A 49 7.33 5.75 4.40
C ARG A 49 6.90 4.78 3.29
N LEU A 50 6.05 3.81 3.61
CA LEU A 50 5.45 2.89 2.64
C LEU A 50 4.72 3.66 1.55
N LEU A 51 3.86 4.63 1.92
CA LEU A 51 3.13 5.43 0.94
C LEU A 51 4.04 6.17 -0.03
N ILE A 52 5.13 6.76 0.48
CA ILE A 52 6.13 7.45 -0.35
C ILE A 52 6.82 6.47 -1.31
N GLN A 53 7.17 5.27 -0.85
CA GLN A 53 7.78 4.24 -1.71
C GLN A 53 6.81 3.76 -2.79
N LEU A 54 5.56 3.48 -2.42
CA LEU A 54 4.53 3.04 -3.35
C LEU A 54 4.14 4.13 -4.36
N GLU A 55 4.14 5.40 -3.97
CA GLU A 55 3.99 6.51 -4.91
C GLU A 55 5.15 6.55 -5.91
N GLY A 56 6.39 6.34 -5.46
CA GLY A 56 7.56 6.23 -6.33
C GLY A 56 7.49 5.05 -7.30
N GLU A 57 6.98 3.89 -6.84
CA GLU A 57 6.89 2.65 -7.61
C GLU A 57 5.72 2.69 -8.63
N PHE A 58 4.53 3.14 -8.20
CA PHE A 58 3.33 3.16 -9.03
C PHE A 58 3.11 4.49 -9.77
N GLY A 59 3.80 5.55 -9.38
CA GLY A 59 3.65 6.89 -9.96
C GLY A 59 2.31 7.56 -9.65
N VAL A 60 1.58 7.07 -8.63
CA VAL A 60 0.29 7.59 -8.19
C VAL A 60 0.19 7.62 -6.67
N ASP A 61 -0.39 8.69 -6.12
CA ASP A 61 -0.84 8.74 -4.72
C ASP A 61 -2.38 8.73 -4.68
N PRO A 62 -3.00 7.61 -4.24
CA PRO A 62 -4.45 7.52 -4.12
C PRO A 62 -5.04 8.39 -2.99
N PHE A 63 -4.23 8.86 -2.04
CA PHE A 63 -4.67 9.62 -0.88
C PHE A 63 -4.57 11.14 -1.09
N ALA A 64 -3.86 11.59 -2.12
CA ALA A 64 -3.65 13.01 -2.44
C ALA A 64 -4.95 13.79 -2.74
N SER A 65 -5.97 13.14 -3.32
CA SER A 65 -7.24 13.81 -3.67
C SER A 65 -8.18 13.99 -2.46
N GLY A 66 -7.92 13.29 -1.34
CA GLY A 66 -8.81 13.24 -0.19
C GLY A 66 -10.09 12.41 -0.39
N GLU A 67 -10.25 11.74 -1.54
CA GLU A 67 -11.39 10.84 -1.80
C GLU A 67 -11.33 9.55 -0.98
N VAL A 68 -10.11 9.11 -0.65
CA VAL A 68 -9.82 7.96 0.21
C VAL A 68 -8.87 8.42 1.29
N SER A 69 -9.14 8.06 2.54
CA SER A 69 -8.24 8.35 3.65
C SER A 69 -7.43 7.11 4.02
N ILE A 70 -6.15 7.29 4.31
CA ILE A 70 -5.29 6.18 4.75
C ILE A 70 -5.79 5.53 6.05
N VAL A 71 -6.48 6.30 6.91
CA VAL A 71 -7.04 5.77 8.16
C VAL A 71 -8.24 4.84 7.95
N ASP A 72 -8.85 4.88 6.76
CA ASP A 72 -9.95 3.99 6.39
C ASP A 72 -9.43 2.66 5.83
N VAL A 73 -8.14 2.58 5.48
CA VAL A 73 -7.50 1.37 4.96
C VAL A 73 -6.99 0.52 6.12
N ARG A 74 -7.59 -0.65 6.30
CA ARG A 74 -7.31 -1.55 7.43
C ARG A 74 -6.57 -2.81 7.02
N SER A 75 -6.65 -3.24 5.76
CA SER A 75 -6.02 -4.48 5.28
C SER A 75 -5.13 -4.26 4.06
N LEU A 76 -4.29 -5.26 3.77
CA LEU A 76 -3.46 -5.27 2.57
C LEU A 76 -4.32 -5.28 1.29
N ASP A 77 -5.40 -6.05 1.27
CA ASP A 77 -6.30 -6.11 0.11
C ASP A 77 -6.99 -4.77 -0.16
N GLU A 78 -7.40 -4.04 0.90
CA GLU A 78 -7.95 -2.69 0.76
C GLU A 78 -6.90 -1.71 0.19
N LEU A 79 -5.66 -1.77 0.70
CA LEU A 79 -4.57 -0.94 0.20
C LEU A 79 -4.27 -1.24 -1.28
N ALA A 80 -4.19 -2.52 -1.65
CA ALA A 80 -3.95 -2.95 -3.02
C ALA A 80 -5.08 -2.52 -3.97
N GLU A 81 -6.34 -2.62 -3.52
CA GLU A 81 -7.49 -2.18 -4.30
C GLU A 81 -7.51 -0.66 -4.52
N VAL A 82 -7.15 0.11 -3.49
CA VAL A 82 -7.03 1.58 -3.58
C VAL A 82 -5.98 1.99 -4.61
N TYR A 83 -4.77 1.41 -4.55
CA TYR A 83 -3.72 1.67 -5.54
C TYR A 83 -4.13 1.23 -6.95
N ARG A 84 -4.72 0.02 -7.08
CA ARG A 84 -5.20 -0.49 -8.37
C ARG A 84 -6.23 0.45 -9.00
N ARG A 85 -7.16 0.98 -8.20
CA ARG A 85 -8.16 1.95 -8.66
C ARG A 85 -7.51 3.25 -9.10
N ALA A 86 -6.57 3.80 -8.33
CA ALA A 86 -5.87 5.03 -8.72
C ALA A 86 -5.07 4.88 -10.01
N MET A 87 -4.45 3.72 -10.24
CA MET A 87 -3.77 3.42 -11.51
C MET A 87 -4.74 3.22 -12.69
N ALA A 88 -5.95 2.73 -12.42
CA ALA A 88 -6.98 2.52 -13.44
C ALA A 88 -7.75 3.80 -13.79
N THR A 89 -7.79 4.78 -12.89
CA THR A 89 -8.40 6.08 -13.14
C THR A 89 -7.49 6.89 -14.07
N PRO A 90 -7.88 7.18 -15.32
CA PRO A 90 -7.12 8.09 -16.15
C PRO A 90 -7.09 9.44 -15.44
N ARG A 91 -5.89 9.98 -15.23
CA ARG A 91 -5.66 11.31 -14.67
C ARG A 91 -6.36 12.30 -15.62
N SER A 92 -7.61 12.67 -15.32
CA SER A 92 -8.32 13.70 -16.06
C SER A 92 -7.57 14.99 -15.80
N VAL A 93 -6.72 15.36 -16.76
CA VAL A 93 -6.07 16.66 -16.80
C VAL A 93 -7.19 17.69 -17.01
N PRO A 94 -7.48 18.59 -16.06
CA PRO A 94 -8.34 19.72 -16.37
C PRO A 94 -7.61 20.58 -17.39
N GLY A 95 -8.23 20.75 -18.57
CA GLY A 95 -7.74 21.61 -19.65
C GLY A 95 -7.88 23.09 -19.37
#